data_AF-A0A6H3NWW9-F1
#
_entry.id   AF-A0A6H3NWW9-F1
#
_cell.length_a   1.000
_cell.length_b   1.000
_cell.length_c   1.000
_cell.angle_alpha   90.00
_cell.angle_beta   90.00
_cell.angle_gamma   90.00
#
_symmetry.space_group_name_H-M   'P 1'
#
loop_
_entity.id
_entity.type
_entity.pdbx_description
1 polymer ?
#
loop_
_entity_poly.entity_id
_entity_poly.type
_entity_poly.pdbx_seq_one_letter_code
_entity_poly.pdbx_strand_id
1 'polypeptide(L)'
;MKHYFTVASFFFLSLGLMNCASSSVGIATSNKPIPNAPYETVKTVEKTFTWYALDLILFGLPFTEPPITDLYEKVMEEDSGDALVNIRYWNDKSIFGPLTRYRFTIKGDLVRFSAQTTPKSKK
;
A
#
# COMPACT_ATOMS: atom_id res chain seq x y z
N MET A 1 31.62 23.61 29.59
CA MET A 1 30.68 22.47 29.67
C MET A 1 29.25 22.84 29.21
N LYS A 2 28.62 23.90 29.74
CA LYS A 2 27.26 24.31 29.33
C LYS A 2 27.10 24.48 27.81
N HIS A 3 28.05 25.12 27.15
CA HIS A 3 28.00 25.36 25.69
C HIS A 3 28.00 24.08 24.85
N TYR A 4 28.76 23.05 25.24
CA TYR A 4 28.79 21.74 24.54
C TYR A 4 27.47 20.99 24.71
N PHE A 5 26.84 21.10 25.89
CA PHE A 5 25.53 20.49 26.14
C PHE A 5 24.43 21.18 25.33
N THR A 6 24.48 22.51 25.21
CA THR A 6 23.54 23.27 24.37
C THR A 6 23.71 22.91 22.89
N VAL A 7 24.94 22.80 22.40
CA VAL A 7 25.21 22.41 21.00
C VAL A 7 24.77 20.97 20.72
N ALA A 8 25.05 20.03 21.62
CA ALA A 8 24.58 18.65 21.48
C ALA A 8 23.05 18.55 21.49
N SER A 9 22.39 19.30 22.37
CA SER A 9 20.92 19.37 22.44
C SER A 9 20.32 19.93 21.14
N PHE A 10 20.87 21.02 20.59
CA PHE A 10 20.44 21.57 19.30
C PHE A 10 20.67 20.58 18.14
N PHE A 11 21.76 19.82 18.16
CA PHE A 11 22.04 18.81 17.15
C PHE A 11 21.02 17.67 17.19
N PHE A 12 20.75 17.10 18.37
CA PHE A 12 19.72 16.06 18.53
C PHE A 12 18.30 16.57 18.21
N LEU A 13 17.99 17.82 18.58
CA LEU A 13 16.72 18.45 18.23
C LEU A 13 16.59 18.64 16.72
N SER A 14 17.65 19.05 16.03
CA SER A 14 17.65 19.21 14.58
C SER A 14 17.44 17.87 13.84
N LEU A 15 18.06 16.79 14.33
CA LEU A 15 17.83 15.43 13.81
C LEU A 15 16.38 14.97 13.98
N GLY A 16 15.75 15.34 15.11
CA GLY A 16 14.34 15.04 15.37
C GLY A 16 13.35 15.90 14.57
N LEU A 17 13.76 17.06 14.06
CA LEU A 17 12.92 17.96 13.26
C LEU A 17 13.03 17.69 11.75
N MET A 18 14.07 17.00 11.29
CA MET A 18 14.25 16.59 9.88
C MET A 18 13.55 15.24 9.59
N ASN A 19 12.29 15.08 10.01
CA ASN A 19 11.49 13.95 9.54
C ASN A 19 11.10 14.21 8.08
N CYS A 20 11.77 13.53 7.16
CA CYS A 20 11.39 13.56 5.76
C CYS A 20 10.23 12.57 5.57
N ALA A 21 9.06 13.10 5.24
CA ALA A 21 7.92 12.32 4.80
C ALA A 21 7.76 12.49 3.29
N SER A 22 7.72 11.39 2.55
CA SER A 22 7.40 11.39 1.13
C SER A 22 6.17 10.54 0.92
N SER A 23 5.26 11.01 0.08
CA SER A 23 4.07 10.25 -0.32
C SER A 23 3.99 10.16 -1.84
N SER A 24 3.51 9.05 -2.37
CA SER A 24 3.14 8.94 -3.78
C SER A 24 1.78 8.30 -3.93
N VAL A 25 1.09 8.62 -5.02
CA VAL A 25 -0.30 8.21 -5.27
C VAL A 25 -0.41 7.64 -6.68
N GLY A 26 -1.23 6.61 -6.83
CA GLY A 26 -1.54 6.02 -8.11
C GLY A 26 -2.97 5.51 -8.20
N ILE A 27 -3.43 5.37 -9.44
CA ILE A 27 -4.76 4.88 -9.76
C ILE A 27 -4.59 3.75 -10.78
N ALA A 28 -5.32 2.67 -10.58
CA ALA A 28 -5.39 1.55 -11.52
C ALA A 28 -6.84 1.15 -11.76
N THR A 29 -7.17 0.81 -13.01
CA THR A 29 -8.55 0.52 -13.39
C THR A 29 -9.05 -0.80 -12.81
N SER A 30 -8.23 -1.87 -12.87
CA SER A 30 -8.54 -3.17 -12.27
C SER A 30 -7.28 -4.01 -12.07
N ASN A 31 -7.36 -4.99 -11.16
CA ASN A 31 -6.31 -5.98 -10.96
C ASN A 31 -6.40 -7.17 -11.94
N LYS A 32 -7.54 -7.38 -12.58
CA LYS A 32 -7.78 -8.47 -13.54
C LYS A 32 -8.48 -7.96 -14.79
N PRO A 33 -8.35 -8.63 -15.95
CA PRO A 33 -9.16 -8.31 -17.12
C PRO A 33 -10.64 -8.47 -16.81
N ILE A 34 -11.42 -7.41 -17.02
CA ILE A 34 -12.87 -7.43 -16.81
C ILE A 34 -13.52 -7.98 -18.09
N PRO A 35 -14.32 -9.07 -18.02
CA PRO A 35 -15.10 -9.54 -19.16
C PRO A 35 -16.14 -8.49 -19.56
N ASN A 36 -16.58 -8.50 -20.83
CA ASN A 36 -17.69 -7.66 -21.31
C ASN A 36 -19.06 -8.14 -20.74
N ALA A 37 -19.17 -8.22 -19.42
CA ALA A 37 -20.34 -8.63 -18.67
C ALA A 37 -20.61 -7.62 -17.56
N PRO A 38 -21.89 -7.39 -17.21
CA PRO A 38 -22.22 -6.57 -16.06
C PRO A 38 -21.67 -7.20 -14.78
N TYR A 39 -21.06 -6.39 -13.93
CA TYR A 39 -20.57 -6.77 -12.61
C TYR A 39 -21.30 -5.99 -11.54
N GLU A 40 -21.39 -6.57 -10.35
CA GLU A 40 -21.98 -5.91 -9.18
C GLU A 40 -20.88 -5.57 -8.18
N THR A 41 -20.91 -4.33 -7.68
CA THR A 41 -20.02 -3.91 -6.58
C THR A 41 -20.53 -4.51 -5.28
N VAL A 42 -19.74 -5.38 -4.68
CA VAL A 42 -20.05 -6.02 -3.41
C VAL A 42 -19.75 -5.05 -2.26
N LYS A 43 -18.57 -4.43 -2.27
CA LYS A 43 -18.06 -3.60 -1.17
C LYS A 43 -16.84 -2.78 -1.61
N THR A 44 -16.66 -1.60 -1.02
CA THR A 44 -15.38 -0.88 -1.11
C THR A 44 -14.43 -1.37 -0.02
N VAL A 45 -13.26 -1.86 -0.41
CA VAL A 45 -12.23 -2.38 0.49
C VAL A 45 -11.10 -1.37 0.64
N GLU A 46 -10.55 -1.27 1.85
CA GLU A 46 -9.40 -0.42 2.15
C GLU A 46 -8.46 -1.18 3.10
N LYS A 47 -7.20 -1.36 2.69
CA LYS A 47 -6.18 -2.02 3.51
C LYS A 47 -4.90 -1.22 3.53
N THR A 48 -4.27 -1.18 4.70
CA THR A 48 -2.96 -0.54 4.91
C THR A 48 -1.95 -1.58 5.33
N PHE A 49 -0.87 -1.68 4.57
CA PHE A 49 0.28 -2.51 4.84
C PHE A 49 1.41 -1.63 5.39
N THR A 50 2.04 -2.08 6.48
CA THR A 50 3.15 -1.34 7.10
C THR A 50 4.34 -2.25 7.27
N TRP A 51 5.52 -1.79 6.88
CA TRP A 51 6.77 -2.47 7.14
C TRP A 51 7.87 -1.47 7.52
N TYR A 52 8.95 -1.99 8.08
CA TYR A 52 10.09 -1.21 8.53
C TYR A 52 11.34 -1.66 7.80
N ALA A 53 12.23 -0.72 7.52
CA ALA A 53 13.54 -1.00 6.98
C ALA A 53 14.60 -0.18 7.71
N LEU A 54 15.81 -0.70 7.71
CA LEU A 54 17.00 0.04 8.10
C LEU A 54 17.60 0.68 6.84
N ASP A 55 17.50 1.99 6.71
CA ASP A 55 18.03 2.79 5.60
C ASP A 55 19.26 3.58 6.07
N LEU A 56 20.45 3.11 5.72
CA LEU A 56 21.73 3.77 5.95
C LEU A 56 22.18 4.50 4.68
N ILE A 57 21.55 5.63 4.38
CA ILE A 57 21.85 6.56 3.26
C ILE A 57 21.81 5.90 1.88
N LEU A 58 22.75 4.99 1.60
CA LEU A 58 22.90 4.22 0.36
C LEU A 58 22.41 2.78 0.47
N PHE A 59 22.32 2.22 1.68
CA PHE A 59 21.96 0.82 1.89
C PHE A 59 20.63 0.71 2.61
N GLY A 60 19.64 0.08 1.98
CA GLY A 60 18.34 -0.22 2.58
C GLY A 60 18.18 -1.71 2.82
N LEU A 61 17.97 -2.11 4.07
CA LEU A 61 17.66 -3.48 4.47
C LEU A 61 16.26 -3.55 5.06
N PRO A 62 15.26 -4.08 4.34
CA PRO A 62 13.93 -4.26 4.90
C PRO A 62 13.95 -5.35 5.98
N PHE A 63 13.32 -5.09 7.12
CA PHE A 63 13.19 -6.10 8.18
C PHE A 63 12.17 -7.18 7.85
N THR A 64 11.20 -6.84 6.99
CA THR A 64 10.18 -7.74 6.50
C THR A 64 10.01 -7.54 5.01
N GLU A 65 9.71 -8.61 4.30
CA GLU A 65 9.48 -8.54 2.85
C GLU A 65 8.34 -7.55 2.53
N PRO A 66 8.55 -6.61 1.59
CA PRO A 66 7.50 -5.69 1.20
C PRO A 66 6.35 -6.47 0.56
N PRO A 67 5.09 -6.22 0.95
CA PRO A 67 3.96 -7.08 0.58
C PRO A 67 3.41 -6.78 -0.83
N ILE A 68 4.30 -6.62 -1.81
CA ILE A 68 3.93 -6.26 -3.19
C ILE A 68 3.43 -7.49 -3.96
N THR A 69 4.03 -8.66 -3.75
CA THR A 69 3.70 -9.89 -4.50
C THR A 69 2.27 -10.36 -4.24
N ASP A 70 1.85 -10.33 -2.98
CA ASP A 70 0.56 -10.91 -2.54
C ASP A 70 -0.45 -9.84 -2.17
N LEU A 71 -0.22 -8.60 -2.62
CA LEU A 71 -1.00 -7.44 -2.20
C LEU A 71 -2.50 -7.63 -2.50
N TYR A 72 -2.82 -7.96 -3.76
CA TYR A 72 -4.20 -8.14 -4.19
C TYR A 72 -4.85 -9.38 -3.59
N GLU A 73 -4.07 -10.45 -3.41
CA GLU A 73 -4.54 -11.67 -2.76
C GLU A 73 -4.94 -11.38 -1.31
N LYS A 74 -4.06 -10.76 -0.53
CA LYS A 74 -4.37 -10.35 0.86
C LYS A 74 -5.55 -9.38 0.96
N VAL A 75 -5.77 -8.53 -0.03
CA VAL A 75 -6.94 -7.63 -0.06
C VAL A 75 -8.22 -8.40 -0.37
N MET A 76 -8.17 -9.39 -1.26
CA MET A 76 -9.31 -10.20 -1.68
C MET A 76 -9.60 -11.41 -0.77
N GLU A 77 -8.64 -11.86 0.04
CA GLU A 77 -8.81 -12.99 0.96
C GLU A 77 -9.88 -12.75 2.02
N GLU A 78 -10.02 -11.51 2.50
CA GLU A 78 -11.02 -11.16 3.51
C GLU A 78 -12.44 -11.05 2.95
N ASP A 79 -12.57 -10.70 1.67
CA ASP A 79 -13.85 -10.41 1.05
C ASP A 79 -13.95 -11.18 -0.28
N SER A 80 -14.81 -12.20 -0.36
CA SER A 80 -14.96 -13.16 -1.49
C SER A 80 -15.46 -12.55 -2.81
N GLY A 81 -14.72 -11.61 -3.39
CA GLY A 81 -14.99 -11.03 -4.70
C GLY A 81 -14.10 -11.58 -5.80
N ASP A 82 -14.52 -11.38 -7.05
CA ASP A 82 -13.82 -11.95 -8.22
C ASP A 82 -12.68 -11.05 -8.71
N ALA A 83 -12.85 -9.73 -8.59
CA ALA A 83 -11.89 -8.73 -8.99
C ALA A 83 -12.00 -7.44 -8.15
N LEU A 84 -10.95 -6.61 -8.23
CA LEU A 84 -10.91 -5.26 -7.67
C LEU A 84 -10.89 -4.25 -8.82
N VAL A 85 -11.73 -3.23 -8.76
CA VAL A 85 -11.81 -2.14 -9.74
C VAL A 85 -11.68 -0.79 -9.07
N ASN A 86 -11.44 0.27 -9.86
CA ASN A 86 -11.31 1.65 -9.36
C ASN A 86 -10.29 1.73 -8.21
N ILE A 87 -9.13 1.12 -8.44
CA ILE A 87 -8.08 0.96 -7.44
C ILE A 87 -7.37 2.29 -7.27
N ARG A 88 -7.26 2.74 -6.04
CA ARG A 88 -6.49 3.91 -5.61
C ARG A 88 -5.50 3.45 -4.57
N TYR A 89 -4.24 3.73 -4.77
CA TYR A 89 -3.21 3.39 -3.81
C TYR A 89 -2.34 4.60 -3.52
N TRP A 90 -1.83 4.66 -2.29
CA TRP A 90 -0.84 5.63 -1.90
C TRP A 90 0.16 4.99 -0.96
N ASN A 91 1.40 5.44 -1.05
CA ASN A 91 2.47 5.00 -0.17
C ASN A 91 3.04 6.19 0.58
N ASP A 92 3.24 6.02 1.87
CA ASP A 92 3.88 7.00 2.73
C ASP A 92 5.18 6.42 3.28
N LYS A 93 6.27 7.16 3.14
CA LYS A 93 7.56 6.86 3.75
C LYS A 93 7.82 7.88 4.86
N SER A 94 8.08 7.40 6.07
CA SER A 94 8.51 8.23 7.20
C SER A 94 9.93 7.82 7.58
N ILE A 95 10.89 8.75 7.47
CA ILE A 95 12.30 8.51 7.80
C ILE A 95 12.61 9.06 9.19
N PHE A 96 13.10 8.20 10.08
CA PHE A 96 13.53 8.51 11.45
C PHE A 96 15.01 8.16 11.62
N GLY A 97 15.89 8.99 11.06
CA GLY A 97 17.33 8.68 11.01
C GLY A 97 17.59 7.40 10.18
N PRO A 98 18.22 6.36 10.73
CA PRO A 98 18.50 5.12 10.00
C PRO A 98 17.28 4.18 9.90
N LEU A 99 16.17 4.49 10.58
CA LEU A 99 14.96 3.68 10.56
C LEU A 99 13.93 4.31 9.64
N THR A 100 13.45 3.55 8.67
CA THR A 100 12.36 3.97 7.78
C THR A 100 11.12 3.14 8.04
N ARG A 101 9.98 3.81 8.18
CA ARG A 101 8.67 3.18 8.12
C ARG A 101 8.06 3.40 6.74
N TYR A 102 7.70 2.31 6.09
CA TYR A 102 6.91 2.32 4.87
C TYR A 102 5.47 1.96 5.18
N ARG A 103 4.54 2.70 4.61
CA ARG A 103 3.11 2.40 4.62
C ARG A 103 2.63 2.38 3.19
N PHE A 104 1.86 1.37 2.82
CA PHE A 104 1.20 1.27 1.53
C PHE A 104 -0.27 1.02 1.79
N THR A 105 -1.13 1.95 1.38
CA THR A 105 -2.57 1.83 1.50
C THR A 105 -3.17 1.64 0.12
N ILE A 106 -4.09 0.70 0.00
CA ILE A 106 -4.86 0.42 -1.20
C ILE A 106 -6.34 0.49 -0.86
N LYS A 107 -7.08 1.15 -1.75
CA LYS A 107 -8.52 1.27 -1.71
C LYS A 107 -9.08 0.88 -3.07
N GLY A 108 -10.18 0.14 -3.10
CA GLY A 108 -10.81 -0.22 -4.37
C GLY A 108 -12.20 -0.80 -4.14
N ASP A 109 -12.92 -0.96 -5.23
CA ASP A 109 -14.25 -1.54 -5.23
C ASP A 109 -14.14 -3.02 -5.60
N LEU A 110 -14.55 -3.88 -4.67
CA LEU A 110 -14.61 -5.31 -4.87
C LEU A 110 -15.87 -5.63 -5.67
N VAL A 111 -15.68 -6.33 -6.80
CA VAL A 111 -16.76 -6.66 -7.72
C VAL A 111 -16.90 -8.16 -7.89
N ARG A 112 -18.12 -8.60 -8.16
CA ARG A 112 -18.45 -9.98 -8.50
C ARG A 112 -19.06 -10.01 -9.90
N PHE A 113 -18.63 -10.96 -10.72
CA PHE A 113 -19.16 -11.11 -12.06
C PHE A 113 -20.51 -11.84 -12.00
N SER A 114 -21.51 -11.29 -12.67
CA SER A 114 -22.74 -12.03 -12.90
C SER A 114 -22.40 -13.26 -13.77
N ALA A 115 -22.74 -14.45 -13.29
CA ALA A 115 -22.49 -15.68 -14.04
C ALA A 115 -23.21 -15.57 -15.38
N GLN A 116 -22.47 -15.56 -16.48
CA GLN A 116 -23.06 -15.65 -17.81
C GLN A 116 -23.80 -16.97 -17.91
N THR A 117 -25.14 -16.93 -17.84
CA THR A 117 -26.00 -18.04 -18.24
C THR A 117 -25.70 -18.31 -19.71
N THR A 118 -24.80 -19.24 -19.97
CA THR A 118 -24.49 -19.69 -21.33
C THR A 118 -25.80 -20.22 -21.91
N PRO A 119 -26.34 -19.68 -23.02
CA PRO A 119 -27.47 -20.32 -23.66
C PRO A 119 -26.95 -21.67 -24.16
N LYS A 120 -27.40 -22.77 -23.55
CA LYS A 120 -27.17 -24.12 -24.03
C LYS A 120 -27.56 -24.16 -25.50
N SER A 121 -26.57 -24.19 -26.39
CA SER A 121 -26.79 -24.49 -27.81
C SER A 121 -27.34 -25.91 -27.87
N LYS A 122 -28.66 -26.03 -28.07
CA LYS A 122 -29.29 -27.30 -28.44
C LYS A 122 -28.75 -27.65 -29.84
N LYS A 123 -27.92 -28.67 -29.91
CA LYS A 123 -27.68 -29.45 -31.13
C LYS A 123 -28.52 -30.71 -31.04
#